data_AF-A0A7W8GEK7-F1
#
_entry.id   AF-A0A7W8GEK7-F1
#
_cell.length_a   1.000
_cell.length_b   1.000
_cell.length_c   1.000
_cell.angle_alpha   90.00
_cell.angle_beta   90.00
_cell.angle_gamma   90.00
#
_symmetry.space_group_name_H-M   'P 1'
#
loop_
_entity.id
_entity.type
_entity.pdbx_description
1 polymer ?
#
loop_
_entity_poly.entity_id
_entity_poly.type
_entity_poly.pdbx_seq_one_letter_code
_entity_poly.pdbx_strand_id
1 'polypeptide(L)'
;MRGRAYSLDLRERIVRAVQQGMSQQQAAQHFTVSVASVERYVRLWREGRGLHPRPRPGRSVTVIPPGEHEALRAQVQQHPDLTLAEHVAVWREHHQAASASTLVRRFKTLRLTRKKDAGRR
;
A
#
# COMPACT_ATOMS: atom_id res chain seq x y z
N MET A 1 13.76 -5.45 -7.92
CA MET A 1 14.64 -4.68 -7.01
C MET A 1 13.92 -3.44 -6.51
N ARG A 2 13.93 -3.15 -5.20
CA ARG A 2 13.31 -1.95 -4.61
C ARG A 2 14.30 -0.78 -4.69
N GLY A 3 14.12 0.12 -5.64
CA GLY A 3 14.92 1.36 -5.70
C GLY A 3 14.51 2.32 -4.58
N ARG A 4 15.42 2.63 -3.65
CA ARG A 4 15.23 3.74 -2.72
C ARG A 4 15.26 5.03 -3.56
N ALA A 5 14.22 5.84 -3.47
CA ALA A 5 14.22 7.13 -4.16
C ALA A 5 15.32 8.03 -3.58
N TYR A 6 16.04 8.75 -4.42
CA TYR A 6 17.00 9.76 -3.97
C TYR A 6 16.33 10.79 -3.05
N SER A 7 17.06 11.24 -2.03
CA SER A 7 16.60 12.23 -1.05
C SER A 7 16.15 13.52 -1.73
N LEU A 8 15.24 14.25 -1.09
CA LEU A 8 14.76 15.54 -1.60
C LEU A 8 15.93 16.53 -1.75
N ASP A 9 16.78 16.61 -0.71
CA ASP A 9 17.98 17.46 -0.69
C ASP A 9 18.87 17.25 -1.92
N LEU A 10 19.15 15.99 -2.30
CA LEU A 10 19.99 15.70 -3.47
C LEU A 10 19.36 16.26 -4.76
N ARG A 11 18.03 16.13 -4.91
CA ARG A 11 17.32 16.62 -6.10
C ARG A 11 17.36 18.14 -6.18
N GLU A 12 17.15 18.80 -5.05
CA GLU A 12 17.20 20.26 -4.95
C GLU A 12 18.59 20.80 -5.27
N ARG A 13 19.65 20.15 -4.75
CA ARG A 13 21.04 20.51 -5.05
C ARG A 13 21.38 20.33 -6.54
N ILE A 14 20.94 19.23 -7.15
CA ILE A 14 21.10 19.00 -8.60
C ILE A 14 20.44 20.12 -9.40
N VAL A 15 19.19 20.46 -9.07
CA VAL A 15 18.44 21.51 -9.79
C VAL A 15 19.06 22.89 -9.58
N ARG A 16 19.52 23.22 -8.38
CA ARG A 16 20.25 24.48 -8.12
C ARG A 16 21.54 24.57 -8.91
N ALA A 17 22.33 23.50 -8.99
CA ALA A 17 23.57 23.49 -9.76
C ALA A 17 23.31 23.77 -11.25
N VAL A 18 22.25 23.17 -11.81
CA VAL A 18 21.85 23.43 -13.21
C VAL A 18 21.34 24.86 -13.41
N GLN A 19 20.62 25.43 -12.44
CA GLN A 19 20.22 26.85 -12.48
C GLN A 19 21.42 27.81 -12.41
N GLN A 20 22.49 27.42 -11.71
CA GLN A 20 23.74 28.18 -11.62
C GLN A 20 24.62 28.06 -12.87
N GLY A 21 24.13 27.42 -13.94
CA GLY A 21 24.82 27.32 -15.22
C GLY A 21 25.55 26.00 -15.47
N MET A 22 25.48 25.03 -14.56
CA MET A 22 26.04 23.70 -14.79
C MET A 22 25.23 22.94 -15.85
N SER A 23 25.90 22.32 -16.82
CA SER A 23 25.21 21.42 -17.76
C SER A 23 24.68 20.18 -17.04
N GLN A 24 23.66 19.53 -17.61
CA GLN A 24 23.07 18.32 -17.01
C GLN A 24 24.06 17.16 -16.93
N GLN A 25 25.00 17.08 -17.89
CA GLN A 25 26.09 16.10 -17.90
C GLN A 25 27.08 16.34 -16.75
N GLN A 26 27.48 17.60 -16.54
CA GLN A 26 28.36 17.98 -15.43
C GLN A 26 27.68 17.72 -14.08
N ALA A 27 26.38 18.02 -13.95
CA ALA A 27 25.64 17.74 -12.73
C ALA A 27 25.55 16.23 -12.46
N ALA A 28 25.33 15.41 -13.49
CA ALA A 28 25.29 13.96 -13.35
C ALA A 28 26.62 13.40 -12.79
N GLN A 29 27.75 13.88 -13.33
CA GLN A 29 29.08 13.50 -12.86
C GLN A 29 29.35 14.01 -11.44
N HIS A 30 29.06 15.29 -11.17
CA HIS A 30 29.30 15.92 -9.87
C HIS A 30 28.54 15.24 -8.73
N PHE A 31 27.27 14.88 -8.97
CA PHE A 31 26.42 14.23 -7.97
C PHE A 31 26.46 12.70 -8.04
N THR A 32 27.28 12.11 -8.93
CA THR A 32 27.37 10.65 -9.15
C THR A 32 25.99 10.00 -9.38
N VAL A 33 25.17 10.62 -10.22
CA VAL A 33 23.83 10.15 -10.60
C VAL A 33 23.74 9.98 -12.10
N SER A 34 22.75 9.23 -12.57
CA SER A 34 22.50 9.11 -14.01
C SER A 34 21.99 10.44 -14.59
N VAL A 35 22.40 10.75 -15.82
CA VAL A 35 21.92 11.91 -16.60
C VAL A 35 20.39 11.90 -16.68
N ALA A 36 19.77 10.74 -16.90
CA ALA A 36 18.32 10.59 -16.94
C ALA A 36 17.63 11.00 -15.61
N SER A 37 18.31 10.87 -14.47
CA SER A 37 17.79 11.36 -13.18
C SER A 37 17.85 12.88 -13.10
N VAL A 38 18.95 13.48 -13.57
CA VAL A 38 19.13 14.93 -13.65
C VAL A 38 18.08 15.55 -14.58
N GLU A 39 17.94 15.02 -15.79
CA GLU A 39 16.92 15.43 -16.78
C GLU A 39 15.52 15.39 -16.17
N ARG A 40 15.19 14.32 -15.44
CA ARG A 40 13.90 14.19 -14.75
C ARG A 40 13.69 15.30 -13.72
N TYR A 41 14.68 15.62 -12.90
CA TYR A 41 14.56 16.66 -11.87
C TYR A 41 14.48 18.05 -12.47
N VAL A 42 15.29 18.35 -13.47
CA VAL A 42 15.25 19.63 -14.20
C VAL A 42 13.90 19.80 -14.89
N ARG A 43 13.37 18.75 -15.52
CA ARG A 43 12.04 18.76 -16.13
C ARG A 43 10.94 19.02 -15.11
N LEU A 44 10.94 18.30 -13.97
CA LEU A 44 9.96 18.51 -12.91
C LEU A 44 9.97 19.98 -12.43
N TRP A 45 11.16 20.53 -12.20
CA TRP A 45 11.31 21.92 -11.80
C TRP A 45 10.80 22.91 -12.86
N ARG A 46 11.13 22.71 -14.14
CA ARG A 46 10.65 23.56 -15.25
C ARG A 46 9.12 23.54 -15.39
N GLU A 47 8.50 22.40 -15.12
CA GLU A 47 7.05 22.23 -15.14
C GLU A 47 6.37 22.77 -13.84
N GLY A 48 7.13 23.39 -12.93
CA GLY A 48 6.61 23.85 -11.63
C GLY A 48 6.19 22.72 -10.69
N ARG A 49 6.57 21.47 -10.98
CA ARG A 49 6.23 20.30 -10.19
C ARG A 49 7.24 20.12 -9.07
N GLY A 50 6.76 19.80 -7.86
CA GLY A 50 7.62 19.54 -6.72
C GLY A 50 8.60 18.38 -6.96
N LEU A 51 9.82 18.52 -6.45
CA LEU A 51 10.87 17.50 -6.52
C LEU A 51 10.68 16.35 -5.52
N HIS A 52 9.65 16.44 -4.68
CA HIS A 52 9.31 15.44 -3.67
C HIS A 52 9.22 14.04 -4.27
N PRO A 53 9.81 13.02 -3.61
CA PRO A 53 9.55 11.64 -3.97
C PRO A 53 8.04 11.40 -3.97
N ARG A 54 7.51 10.78 -5.05
CA ARG A 54 6.10 10.38 -5.06
C ARG A 54 5.85 9.50 -3.84
N PRO A 55 4.73 9.70 -3.11
CA PRO A 55 4.34 8.78 -2.05
C PRO A 55 4.42 7.37 -2.60
N ARG A 56 5.04 6.47 -1.85
CA ARG A 56 4.99 5.06 -2.21
C ARG A 56 3.51 4.70 -2.32
N PRO A 57 3.07 3.98 -3.37
CA PRO A 57 1.71 3.48 -3.39
C PRO A 57 1.49 2.76 -2.06
N GLY A 58 0.54 3.28 -1.29
CA GLY A 58 0.21 2.73 0.01
C GLY A 58 -0.25 1.28 -0.13
N ARG A 59 -0.49 0.64 1.01
CA ARG A 59 -1.14 -0.68 1.01
C ARG A 59 -2.45 -0.58 0.22
N SER A 60 -2.69 -1.54 -0.68
CA SER A 60 -3.95 -1.66 -1.42
C SER A 60 -5.15 -1.54 -0.49
N VAL A 61 -6.25 -0.98 -1.00
CA VAL A 61 -7.53 -0.85 -0.29
C VAL A 61 -7.87 -2.16 0.42
N THR A 62 -8.24 -2.04 1.69
CA THR A 62 -8.60 -3.19 2.50
C THR A 62 -10.03 -3.61 2.15
N VAL A 63 -10.21 -4.86 1.67
CA VAL A 63 -11.52 -5.42 1.25
C VAL A 63 -12.55 -5.50 2.39
N ILE A 64 -12.10 -5.66 3.64
CA ILE A 64 -12.96 -5.62 4.84
C ILE A 64 -12.44 -4.50 5.75
N PRO A 65 -12.95 -3.26 5.62
CA PRO A 65 -12.48 -2.11 6.36
C PRO A 65 -12.75 -2.24 7.86
N PRO A 66 -12.07 -1.43 8.71
CA PRO A 66 -12.28 -1.47 10.15
C PRO A 66 -13.73 -1.26 10.61
N GLY A 67 -14.51 -0.46 9.87
CA GLY A 67 -15.93 -0.24 10.18
C GLY A 67 -16.81 -1.49 10.03
N GLU A 68 -16.38 -2.48 9.25
CA GLU A 68 -17.13 -3.73 9.04
C GLU A 68 -16.67 -4.84 10.00
N HIS A 69 -15.72 -4.56 10.90
CA HIS A 69 -15.24 -5.55 11.86
C HIS A 69 -16.33 -6.00 12.84
N GLU A 70 -17.25 -5.11 13.23
CA GLU A 70 -18.36 -5.47 14.12
C GLU A 70 -19.36 -6.39 13.43
N ALA A 71 -19.70 -6.12 12.17
CA ALA A 71 -20.53 -7.01 11.35
C ALA A 71 -19.88 -8.40 11.23
N LEU A 72 -18.56 -8.46 11.05
CA LEU A 72 -17.83 -9.72 11.00
C LEU A 72 -17.85 -10.48 12.34
N ARG A 73 -17.82 -9.77 13.48
CA ARG A 73 -17.98 -10.39 14.81
C ARG A 73 -19.40 -10.92 15.00
N ALA A 74 -20.41 -10.13 14.65
CA ALA A 74 -21.82 -10.49 14.76
C ALA A 74 -22.13 -11.73 13.91
N GLN A 75 -21.64 -11.79 12.67
CA GLN A 75 -21.83 -12.95 11.80
C GLN A 75 -21.24 -14.24 12.41
N VAL A 76 -20.03 -14.17 12.99
CA VAL A 76 -19.41 -15.34 13.63
C VAL A 76 -20.16 -15.75 14.91
N GLN A 77 -20.73 -14.80 15.64
CA GLN A 77 -21.54 -15.10 16.83
C GLN A 77 -22.91 -15.69 16.48
N GLN A 78 -23.57 -15.21 15.42
CA GLN A 78 -24.84 -15.73 14.93
C GLN A 78 -24.70 -17.12 14.30
N HIS A 79 -23.53 -17.40 13.72
CA HIS A 79 -23.27 -18.60 12.95
C HIS A 79 -21.93 -19.27 13.30
N PRO A 80 -21.75 -19.77 14.54
CA PRO A 80 -20.47 -20.30 15.01
C PRO A 80 -20.02 -21.60 14.33
N ASP A 81 -20.98 -22.33 13.73
CA ASP A 81 -20.75 -23.64 13.12
C ASP A 81 -20.62 -23.61 11.60
N LEU A 82 -20.79 -22.45 10.97
CA LEU A 82 -20.62 -22.34 9.53
C LEU A 82 -19.17 -22.58 9.14
N THR A 83 -19.02 -23.29 8.02
CA THR A 83 -17.76 -23.44 7.35
C THR A 83 -17.30 -22.10 6.79
N LEU A 84 -16.00 -22.00 6.49
CA LEU A 84 -15.44 -20.79 5.89
C LEU A 84 -16.11 -20.43 4.55
N ALA A 85 -16.50 -21.43 3.75
CA ALA A 85 -17.16 -21.22 2.47
C ALA A 85 -18.55 -20.60 2.65
N GLU A 86 -19.29 -21.05 3.67
CA GLU A 86 -20.59 -20.48 4.02
C GLU A 86 -20.44 -19.06 4.59
N HIS A 87 -19.42 -18.81 5.41
CA HIS A 87 -19.10 -17.45 5.85
C HIS A 87 -18.79 -16.50 4.70
N VAL A 88 -18.13 -16.98 3.64
CA VAL A 88 -17.90 -16.20 2.41
C VAL A 88 -19.21 -15.89 1.70
N ALA A 89 -20.14 -16.87 1.62
CA ALA A 89 -21.44 -16.67 0.99
C ALA A 89 -22.28 -15.63 1.76
N VAL A 90 -22.43 -15.82 3.07
CA VAL A 90 -23.18 -14.89 3.94
C VAL A 90 -22.56 -13.49 3.93
N TRP A 91 -21.23 -13.37 3.91
CA TRP A 91 -20.58 -12.06 3.83
C TRP A 91 -20.93 -11.33 2.52
N ARG A 92 -20.97 -12.05 1.40
CA ARG A 92 -21.25 -11.50 0.07
C ARG A 92 -22.69 -11.02 -0.09
N GLU A 93 -23.63 -11.51 0.70
CA GLU A 93 -25.03 -11.08 0.65
C GLU A 93 -25.21 -9.63 1.11
N HIS A 94 -24.33 -9.15 2.01
CA HIS A 94 -24.46 -7.84 2.65
C HIS A 94 -23.25 -6.92 2.46
N HIS A 95 -22.11 -7.43 1.99
CA HIS A 95 -20.85 -6.69 1.91
C HIS A 95 -20.10 -6.94 0.59
N GLN A 96 -19.02 -6.17 0.37
CA GLN A 96 -18.15 -6.37 -0.78
C GLN A 96 -17.56 -7.78 -0.78
N ALA A 97 -17.53 -8.40 -1.96
CA ALA A 97 -17.06 -9.76 -2.13
C ALA A 97 -15.62 -9.94 -1.62
N ALA A 98 -15.50 -10.69 -0.53
CA ALA A 98 -14.23 -11.11 0.04
C ALA A 98 -13.86 -12.53 -0.44
N SER A 99 -12.56 -12.79 -0.55
CA SER A 99 -12.04 -14.15 -0.72
C SER A 99 -12.01 -14.89 0.62
N ALA A 100 -12.04 -16.22 0.59
CA ALA A 100 -11.87 -17.05 1.79
C ALA A 100 -10.58 -16.71 2.56
N SER A 101 -9.48 -16.45 1.84
CA SER A 101 -8.19 -16.04 2.42
C SER A 101 -8.24 -14.66 3.09
N THR A 102 -9.11 -13.76 2.60
CA THR A 102 -9.36 -12.45 3.23
C THR A 102 -10.09 -12.62 4.55
N LEU A 103 -11.17 -13.42 4.57
CA LEU A 103 -11.95 -13.70 5.78
C LEU A 103 -11.11 -14.42 6.84
N VAL A 104 -10.33 -15.45 6.48
CA VAL A 104 -9.42 -16.14 7.42
C VAL A 104 -8.43 -15.16 8.06
N ARG A 105 -7.82 -14.29 7.24
CA ARG A 105 -6.87 -13.30 7.75
C ARG A 105 -7.55 -12.33 8.70
N ARG A 106 -8.79 -11.93 8.40
CA ARG A 106 -9.57 -11.00 9.23
C ARG A 106 -10.04 -11.65 10.53
N PHE A 107 -10.54 -12.88 10.48
CA PHE A 107 -10.84 -13.69 11.67
C PHE A 107 -9.62 -13.79 12.59
N LYS A 108 -8.44 -14.11 12.03
CA LYS A 108 -7.19 -14.16 12.80
C LYS A 108 -6.82 -12.82 13.43
N THR A 109 -6.90 -11.72 12.67
CA THR A 109 -6.61 -10.36 13.18
C THR A 109 -7.59 -9.96 14.28
N LEU A 110 -8.87 -10.31 14.16
CA LEU A 110 -9.92 -9.99 15.12
C LEU A 110 -10.00 -10.97 16.30
N ARG A 111 -9.12 -11.98 16.31
CA ARG A 111 -9.11 -13.10 17.26
C ARG A 111 -10.44 -13.83 17.33
N LEU A 112 -11.14 -13.90 16.20
CA LEU A 112 -12.35 -14.68 16.02
C LEU A 112 -11.93 -16.11 15.71
N THR A 113 -11.78 -16.89 16.76
CA THR A 113 -11.51 -18.32 16.65
C THR A 113 -12.81 -19.08 16.78
N ARG A 114 -13.03 -20.06 15.90
CA ARG A 114 -14.10 -21.05 16.09
C ARG A 114 -13.92 -21.71 17.45
N LYS A 115 -14.95 -21.72 18.28
CA LYS A 115 -15.00 -22.59 19.45
C LYS A 115 -15.07 -24.03 18.93
N LYS A 116 -14.04 -24.84 19.23
CA LYS A 116 -14.05 -26.26 18.92
C LYS A 116 -14.93 -26.94 19.97
N ASP A 117 -16.21 -27.14 19.66
CA ASP A 117 -17.00 -28.07 20.46
C ASP A 117 -16.51 -29.49 20.15
N ALA A 118 -15.88 -30.10 21.15
CA ALA A 118 -15.46 -31.49 21.14
C ALA A 118 -16.72 -32.38 21.24
N GLY A 119 -17.44 -32.53 20.13
CA GLY A 119 -18.69 -33.26 20.14
C GLY A 119 -19.39 -33.30 18.79
N ARG A 120 -18.83 -34.07 17.86
CA ARG A 120 -19.63 -34.67 16.78
C ARG A 120 -19.11 -36.08 16.53
N ARG A 121 -19.74 -37.03 17.23
CA ARG A 121 -19.83 -38.44 16.81
C ARG A 121 -21.08 -38.56 15.95
#